data_AF-A0A2V8PZI8-F1
#
_entry.id   AF-A0A2V8PZI8-F1
#
_cell.length_a   1.000
_cell.length_b   1.000
_cell.length_c   1.000
_cell.angle_alpha   90.00
_cell.angle_beta   90.00
_cell.angle_gamma   90.00
#
_symmetry.space_group_name_H-M   'P 1'
#
loop_
_entity.id
_entity.type
_entity.pdbx_description
1 polymer ?
#
loop_
_entity_poly.entity_id
_entity_poly.type
_entity_poly.pdbx_seq_one_letter_code
_entity_poly.pdbx_strand_id
1 'polypeptide(L)' 'MSGRLAISVAHRLSTLRNASRILVLEQGQVMGLGTHKELLETCPTYVRLWEAQEGFVSADTFPGTSSSRLPVAEVTSA' A
#
# COMPACT_ATOMS: atom_id res chain seq x y z
N MET A 1 23.45 3.79 -15.17
CA MET A 1 23.08 5.20 -15.40
C MET A 1 23.14 5.92 -14.06
N SER A 2 24.30 6.44 -13.68
CA SER A 2 24.52 6.98 -12.33
C SER A 2 24.45 8.51 -12.38
N GLY A 3 23.50 9.11 -11.67
CA GLY A 3 23.38 10.57 -11.54
C GLY A 3 22.15 11.24 -12.16
N ARG A 4 21.08 10.51 -12.48
CA ARG A 4 19.82 11.11 -12.97
C ARG A 4 18.69 10.88 -11.97
N LEU A 5 18.06 11.96 -11.54
CA LEU A 5 16.80 11.94 -10.81
C LEU A 5 15.67 12.08 -11.83
N ALA A 6 14.74 11.13 -11.84
CA ALA A 6 13.53 11.20 -12.63
C ALA A 6 12.33 11.34 -11.68
N ILE A 7 11.53 12.39 -11.89
CA ILE A 7 10.27 12.59 -11.19
C ILE A 7 9.16 12.34 -12.22
N SER A 8 8.24 11.44 -11.91
CA SER A 8 7.10 11.12 -12.77
C SER A 8 5.82 11.34 -12.00
N VAL A 9 4.89 12.08 -12.60
CA VAL A 9 3.52 12.26 -12.11
C VAL A 9 2.62 11.57 -13.11
N ALA A 10 1.86 10.57 -12.66
CA ALA A 10 1.02 9.78 -13.53
C ALA A 10 -0.39 9.64 -12.96
N HIS A 11 -1.37 9.57 -13.86
CA HIS A 11 -2.75 9.25 -13.50
C HIS A 11 -2.97 7.75 -13.28
N ARG A 12 -2.02 6.90 -13.66
CA ARG A 12 -2.07 5.43 -13.45
C ARG A 12 -0.97 5.03 -12.47
N LEU A 13 -1.36 4.42 -11.36
CA LEU A 13 -0.44 4.00 -10.31
C LEU A 13 0.42 2.80 -10.73
N SER A 14 0.01 2.02 -11.73
CA SER A 14 0.79 0.92 -12.31
C SER A 14 2.14 1.38 -12.89
N THR A 15 2.26 2.61 -13.37
CA THR A 15 3.54 3.17 -13.85
C THR A 15 4.43 3.65 -12.70
N LEU A 16 3.85 3.95 -11.54
CA LEU A 16 4.56 4.41 -10.34
C LEU A 16 4.99 3.27 -9.42
N ARG A 17 4.49 2.05 -9.62
CA ARG A 17 4.82 0.86 -8.81
C ARG A 17 6.33 0.57 -8.73
N ASN A 18 7.06 0.83 -9.81
CA ASN A 18 8.50 0.57 -9.90
C ASN A 18 9.36 1.76 -9.47
N ALA A 19 8.75 2.85 -8.96
CA ALA A 19 9.50 3.99 -8.47
C ALA A 19 10.26 3.63 -7.19
N SER A 20 11.49 4.13 -7.07
CA SER A 20 12.31 3.91 -5.87
C SER A 20 11.72 4.59 -4.63
N ARG A 21 11.01 5.70 -4.83
CA ARG A 21 10.25 6.44 -3.82
C ARG A 21 9.01 7.04 -4.48
N ILE A 22 7.91 7.04 -3.74
CA ILE A 22 6.62 7.61 -4.12
C ILE A 22 6.28 8.67 -3.06
N LEU A 23 5.86 9.83 -3.52
CA LEU A 23 5.36 10.93 -2.69
C LEU A 23 3.86 11.05 -2.92
N VAL A 24 3.08 11.00 -1.84
CA VAL A 24 1.63 11.14 -1.89
C VAL A 24 1.28 12.55 -1.48
N LEU A 25 0.60 13.27 -2.37
CA LEU A 25 0.16 14.64 -2.16
C LEU A 25 -1.36 14.72 -2.15
N GLU A 26 -1.92 15.38 -1.15
CA GLU A 26 -3.35 15.67 -1.05
C GLU A 26 -3.51 17.14 -0.63
N GLN A 27 -4.27 17.91 -1.39
CA GLN A 27 -4.54 19.34 -1.11
C GLN A 27 -3.29 20.20 -0.85
N GLY A 28 -2.16 19.88 -1.51
CA GLY A 28 -0.89 20.57 -1.33
C GLY A 28 -0.09 20.15 -0.10
N GLN A 29 -0.55 19.13 0.64
CA GLN A 29 0.16 18.54 1.78
C GLN A 29 0.73 17.17 1.43
N VAL A 30 1.88 16.84 2.03
CA VAL A 30 2.51 15.52 1.90
C VAL A 30 1.85 14.57 2.89
N MET A 31 1.16 13.58 2.36
CA MET A 31 0.46 12.55 3.14
C MET A 31 1.32 11.31 3.40
N GLY A 32 2.37 11.12 2.61
CA GLY A 32 3.28 9.99 2.76
C GLY A 32 4.45 10.04 1.79
N LEU A 33 5.59 9.50 2.23
CA LEU A 33 6.78 9.30 1.40
C LEU A 33 7.35 7.92 1.71
N GLY A 34 7.56 7.11 0.68
CA GLY A 34 8.11 5.77 0.88
C GLY A 34 8.11 4.94 -0.40
N THR A 35 8.39 3.66 -0.26
CA THR A 35 8.14 2.66 -1.32
C THR A 35 6.66 2.33 -1.41
N HIS A 36 6.25 1.67 -2.50
CA HIS A 36 4.89 1.17 -2.65
C HIS A 36 4.42 0.32 -1.46
N LYS A 37 5.28 -0.58 -0.95
CA LYS A 37 4.94 -1.45 0.19
C LYS A 37 4.75 -0.65 1.48
N GLU A 38 5.69 0.24 1.78
CA GLU A 38 5.62 1.08 2.98
C GLU A 38 4.36 1.97 2.95
N LEU A 39 4.01 2.54 1.80
CA LEU A 39 2.83 3.40 1.69
C LEU A 39 1.51 2.64 1.78
N LEU A 40 1.46 1.36 1.37
CA LEU A 40 0.27 0.54 1.57
C LEU A 40 -0.01 0.28 3.06
N GLU A 41 1.03 0.23 3.89
CA GLU A 41 0.88 0.00 5.33
C GLU A 41 0.73 1.31 6.12
N THR A 42 1.40 2.38 5.69
CA THR A 42 1.55 3.63 6.46
C THR A 42 0.66 4.77 5.97
N CYS A 43 0.14 4.72 4.74
CA CYS A 43 -0.58 5.84 4.13
C CYS A 43 -1.97 5.41 3.64
N PRO A 44 -3.04 5.65 4.42
CA PRO A 44 -4.40 5.26 4.02
C PRO A 44 -4.86 5.98 2.75
N THR A 45 -4.41 7.22 2.52
CA THR A 45 -4.70 7.96 1.27
C THR A 45 -4.13 7.24 0.05
N TYR A 46 -2.92 6.68 0.15
CA TYR A 46 -2.32 5.91 -0.94
C TYR A 46 -3.10 4.63 -1.25
N VAL A 47 -3.50 3.90 -0.21
CA VAL A 47 -4.30 2.66 -0.34
C VAL A 47 -5.60 2.93 -1.09
N ARG A 48 -6.34 3.98 -0.69
CA ARG A 48 -7.60 4.36 -1.33
C ARG A 48 -7.42 4.70 -2.81
N LEU A 49 -6.34 5.41 -3.16
CA LEU A 49 -6.04 5.75 -4.55
C LEU A 49 -5.65 4.51 -5.37
N TRP A 50 -4.89 3.59 -4.76
CA TRP A 50 -4.49 2.33 -5.38
C TRP A 50 -5.69 1.43 -5.69
N GLU A 51 -6.57 1.24 -4.71
CA GLU A 51 -7.80 0.46 -4.86
C GLU A 51 -8.73 1.03 -5.94
N ALA A 52 -8.84 2.36 -6.01
CA ALA A 52 -9.67 3.04 -7.00
C ALA A 52 -9.15 2.90 -8.44
N GLN A 53 -7.83 2.73 -8.63
CA GLN A 53 -7.23 2.69 -9.97
C GLN A 53 -6.99 1.29 -10.51
N GLU A 54 -6.70 0.31 -9.65
CA GLU A 54 -6.38 -1.05 -10.09
C GLU A 54 -7.58 -2.00 -9.99
N GLY A 55 -8.73 -1.54 -9.48
CA GLY A 55 -9.97 -2.30 -9.41
C GLY A 55 -9.87 -3.43 -8.39
N PHE A 56 -10.48 -3.24 -7.21
CA PHE A 56 -10.68 -4.24 -6.17
C PHE A 56 -9.52 -5.26 -6.00
N VAL A 57 -8.49 -4.87 -5.26
CA VAL A 57 -7.53 -5.84 -4.73
C VAL A 57 -8.28 -6.74 -3.74
N SER A 58 -8.60 -7.97 -4.13
CA SER A 58 -9.07 -8.98 -3.18
C SER A 58 -8.05 -9.09 -2.05
N ALA A 59 -8.52 -9.01 -0.81
CA ALA A 59 -7.74 -9.00 0.42
C ALA A 59 -6.90 -10.28 0.69
N ASP A 60 -6.79 -11.18 -0.29
CA ASP A 60 -6.23 -12.53 -0.13
C ASP A 60 -4.78 -12.71 -0.62
N THR A 61 -4.09 -11.64 -1.03
CA THR A 61 -2.65 -11.75 -1.37
C THR A 61 -1.76 -11.24 -0.23
N PHE A 62 -1.71 -12.01 0.86
CA PHE A 62 -0.68 -11.90 1.89
C PHE A 62 0.26 -13.10 1.83
N PRO A 63 1.53 -12.93 1.45
CA PRO A 63 2.55 -13.94 1.71
C PRO A 63 3.29 -13.58 3.00
N GLY A 64 3.01 -14.36 4.06
CA GLY A 64 4.02 -14.69 5.07
C GLY A 64 4.14 -13.75 6.27
N THR A 65 3.36 -14.02 7.31
CA THR A 65 3.91 -14.01 8.68
C THR A 65 3.46 -15.31 9.34
N SER A 66 4.38 -16.29 9.37
CA SER A 66 4.24 -17.52 10.14
C SER A 66 4.79 -17.29 11.55
N SER A 67 3.91 -17.39 12.55
CA SER A 67 4.18 -17.79 13.95
C SER A 67 3.06 -17.22 14.84
N SER A 68 2.44 -17.91 15.79
CA SER A 68 2.44 -19.31 16.24
C SER A 68 1.46 -19.33 17.43
N ARG A 69 0.55 -20.32 17.50
CA ARG A 69 -0.09 -20.89 18.74
C ARG A 69 -1.06 -19.97 19.53
N LEU A 70 -2.21 -20.37 20.07
CA LEU A 70 -2.99 -21.62 20.30
C LEU A 70 -4.43 -21.18 20.79
N PRO A 71 -5.39 -22.10 21.06
CA PRO A 71 -6.84 -21.89 20.87
C PRO A 71 -7.67 -21.74 22.17
N VAL A 72 -8.99 -21.55 21.95
CA VAL A 72 -10.17 -21.96 22.75
C VAL A 72 -10.82 -20.98 23.75
N ALA A 73 -12.10 -20.69 23.52
CA ALA A 73 -13.25 -20.72 24.46
C ALA A 73 -14.47 -20.14 23.72
N GLU A 74 -15.41 -20.99 23.29
CA GLU A 74 -16.76 -21.08 23.89
C GLU A 74 -17.57 -19.78 23.80
N VAL A 75 -18.74 -19.84 23.13
CA VAL A 75 -20.07 -19.54 23.70
C VAL A 75 -21.08 -19.69 22.57
N THR A 76 -21.87 -20.77 22.59
CA THR A 76 -23.25 -20.71 22.12
C THR A 76 -24.14 -21.31 23.22
N SER A 77 -24.94 -20.43 23.79
CA SER A 77 -26.02 -20.60 24.77
C SER A 77 -27.00 -19.49 24.38
N ALA A 78 -28.32 -19.64 24.29
CA ALA A 78 -29.29 -20.70 24.47
C ALA A 78 -30.51 -20.27 23.63
#